data_AF-A0A0B1SWT2-F1
#
_entry.id   AF-A0A0B1SWT2-F1
#
_cell.length_a   1.000
_cell.length_b   1.000
_cell.length_c   1.000
_cell.angle_alpha   90.00
_cell.angle_beta   90.00
_cell.angle_gamma   90.00
#
_symmetry.space_group_name_H-M   'P 1'
#
loop_
_entity.id
_entity.type
_entity.pdbx_description
1 polymer ?
#
loop_
_entity_poly.entity_id
_entity_poly.type
_entity_poly.pdbx_seq_one_letter_code
_entity_poly.pdbx_strand_id
1 'polypeptide(L)'
;MSEVNTSQSNNAQHPQGNSENTAAIQNSTVPATSQQQKPRSQTWVIDDFDIGRPLGKGKFGSVFVARSKEEKVIVALKVSCL
;
A
#
# COMPACT_ATOMS: atom_id res chain seq x y z
N MET A 1 -42.22 -40.48 3.03
CA MET A 1 -41.83 -39.27 2.29
C MET A 1 -40.33 -39.13 2.42
N SER A 2 -39.60 -39.64 1.41
CA SER A 2 -38.84 -38.89 0.38
C SER A 2 -37.41 -38.56 0.86
N GLU A 3 -36.44 -39.44 0.59
CA GLU A 3 -35.39 -39.32 -0.47
C GLU A 3 -34.23 -38.40 -0.05
N VAL A 4 -33.08 -38.93 0.38
CA VAL A 4 -31.87 -39.25 -0.42
C VAL A 4 -31.55 -38.19 -1.48
N ASN A 5 -30.48 -37.41 -1.25
CA ASN A 5 -29.34 -37.44 -2.18
C ASN A 5 -28.01 -36.93 -1.59
N THR A 6 -27.00 -37.76 -1.85
CA THR A 6 -25.55 -37.61 -1.73
C THR A 6 -25.05 -36.73 -2.90
N SER A 7 -24.01 -35.90 -2.82
CA SER A 7 -22.63 -36.20 -3.27
C SER A 7 -21.93 -34.85 -3.52
N GLN A 8 -20.84 -34.52 -2.82
CA GLN A 8 -19.43 -34.67 -3.20
C GLN A 8 -18.92 -33.82 -4.38
N SER A 9 -17.88 -33.01 -4.13
CA SER A 9 -16.55 -33.04 -4.79
C SER A 9 -15.67 -31.94 -4.18
N ASN A 10 -14.73 -32.25 -3.28
CA ASN A 10 -13.31 -32.59 -3.53
C ASN A 10 -12.55 -31.54 -4.35
N ASN A 11 -11.47 -30.97 -3.78
CA ASN A 11 -10.10 -31.36 -4.17
C ASN A 11 -8.99 -30.76 -3.27
N ALA A 12 -8.10 -31.66 -2.80
CA ALA A 12 -6.68 -31.60 -2.39
C ALA A 12 -6.20 -30.52 -1.39
N GLN A 13 -5.66 -30.84 -0.19
CA GLN A 13 -4.38 -31.55 0.14
C GLN A 13 -3.16 -30.92 -0.57
N HIS A 14 -2.01 -30.64 0.07
CA HIS A 14 -1.34 -31.31 1.19
C HIS A 14 -0.14 -30.48 1.73
N PRO A 15 0.31 -30.77 2.97
CA PRO A 15 1.48 -30.21 3.65
C PRO A 15 2.73 -31.13 3.60
N GLN A 16 3.95 -30.57 3.54
CA GLN A 16 5.26 -31.21 3.86
C GLN A 16 6.22 -30.06 4.22
N GLY A 17 7.02 -30.00 5.29
CA GLY A 17 7.53 -31.01 6.21
C GLY A 17 9.01 -31.31 5.91
N ASN A 18 9.94 -30.71 6.66
CA ASN A 18 11.21 -31.27 7.18
C ASN A 18 12.39 -30.26 7.25
N SER A 19 13.24 -30.49 8.24
CA SER A 19 14.47 -29.75 8.55
C SER A 19 15.67 -30.46 7.92
N GLU A 20 16.55 -29.73 7.24
CA GLU A 20 17.94 -30.15 7.03
C GLU A 20 18.89 -28.95 7.22
N ASN A 21 19.86 -29.15 8.10
CA ASN A 21 20.99 -28.27 8.37
C ASN A 21 22.13 -28.69 7.44
N THR A 22 22.64 -27.77 6.61
CA THR A 22 23.96 -27.95 5.98
C THR A 22 24.68 -26.61 5.91
N ALA A 23 25.70 -26.46 6.74
CA ALA A 23 26.69 -25.38 6.64
C ALA A 23 27.53 -25.57 5.36
N ALA A 24 27.60 -24.56 4.51
CA ALA A 24 28.69 -24.38 3.53
C ALA A 24 28.82 -22.89 3.18
N ILE A 25 30.07 -22.49 2.99
CA ILE A 25 30.59 -21.13 3.06
C ILE A 25 30.83 -20.57 1.64
N GLN A 26 30.77 -19.23 1.54
CA GLN A 26 31.44 -18.32 0.59
C GLN A 26 30.85 -17.99 -0.80
N ASN A 27 30.79 -16.66 -0.96
CA ASN A 27 31.09 -15.82 -2.13
C ASN A 27 30.03 -15.48 -3.19
N SER A 28 29.68 -14.19 -3.16
CA SER A 28 29.51 -13.30 -4.30
C SER A 28 28.61 -13.78 -5.43
N THR A 29 27.33 -13.46 -5.32
CA THR A 29 26.54 -13.07 -6.49
C THR A 29 25.60 -11.96 -6.06
N VAL A 30 25.87 -10.76 -6.54
CA VAL A 30 25.02 -9.58 -6.39
C VAL A 30 23.59 -9.90 -6.87
N PRO A 31 22.54 -9.81 -6.05
CA PRO A 31 21.23 -9.52 -6.58
C PRO A 31 21.16 -7.99 -6.65
N ALA A 32 21.63 -7.43 -7.77
CA ALA A 32 21.15 -6.14 -8.24
C ALA A 32 19.67 -6.31 -8.59
N THR A 33 18.80 -6.40 -7.58
CA THR A 33 17.37 -6.25 -7.79
C THR A 33 17.08 -4.75 -7.73
N SER A 34 17.57 -4.05 -8.76
CA SER A 34 17.02 -2.77 -9.19
C SER A 34 15.61 -3.08 -9.70
N GLN A 35 14.68 -3.37 -8.79
CA GLN A 35 13.27 -3.26 -9.11
C GLN A 35 13.07 -1.80 -9.44
N GLN A 36 13.13 -1.47 -10.73
CA GLN A 36 12.52 -0.28 -11.28
C GLN A 36 11.08 -0.33 -10.82
N GLN A 37 10.82 0.25 -9.64
CA GLN A 37 9.49 0.56 -9.20
C GLN A 37 9.03 1.60 -10.22
N LYS A 38 8.32 1.11 -11.25
CA LYS A 38 7.53 1.93 -12.15
C LYS A 38 6.91 3.01 -11.27
N PRO A 39 7.15 4.31 -11.53
CA PRO A 39 6.65 5.36 -10.65
C PRO A 39 5.17 5.11 -10.50
N ARG A 40 4.77 4.65 -9.31
CA ARG A 40 3.36 4.47 -9.01
C ARG A 40 2.82 5.87 -9.16
N SER A 41 1.87 6.06 -10.06
CA SER A 41 1.16 7.31 -10.21
C SER A 41 0.41 7.52 -8.90
N GLN A 42 1.10 8.09 -7.91
CA GLN A 42 0.59 8.29 -6.57
C GLN A 42 -0.51 9.33 -6.70
N THR A 43 -1.74 8.86 -6.52
CA THR A 43 -2.89 9.74 -6.49
C THR A 43 -2.97 10.27 -5.07
N TRP A 44 -2.79 11.58 -4.91
CA TRP A 44 -2.92 12.24 -3.63
C TRP A 44 -4.40 12.38 -3.27
N VAL A 45 -4.76 11.92 -2.07
CA VAL A 45 -6.10 12.09 -1.51
C VAL A 45 -6.03 12.92 -0.24
N ILE A 46 -7.17 13.48 0.18
CA ILE A 46 -7.20 14.36 1.36
C ILE A 46 -6.75 13.64 2.64
N ASP A 47 -7.01 12.34 2.73
CA ASP A 47 -6.65 11.50 3.87
C ASP A 47 -5.14 11.32 4.03
N ASP A 48 -4.33 11.64 3.01
CA ASP A 48 -2.87 11.61 3.09
C ASP A 48 -2.31 12.80 3.88
N PHE A 49 -3.16 13.77 4.23
CA PHE A 49 -2.75 15.03 4.86
C PHE A 49 -3.48 15.27 6.18
N ASP A 50 -2.75 15.74 7.19
CA ASP A 50 -3.33 16.29 8.41
C ASP A 50 -3.62 17.79 8.19
N ILE A 51 -4.90 18.15 8.10
CA ILE A 51 -5.34 19.52 7.81
C ILE A 51 -5.26 20.38 9.07
N GLY A 52 -4.54 21.50 8.98
CA GLY A 52 -4.40 22.47 10.05
C GLY A 52 -5.26 23.72 9.84
N ARG A 53 -4.82 24.82 10.46
CA ARG A 53 -5.54 26.11 10.42
C ARG A 53 -5.64 26.68 8.98
N PRO A 54 -6.70 27.45 8.67
CA PRO A 54 -6.74 28.21 7.44
C PRO A 54 -5.58 29.22 7.39
N LEU A 55 -4.93 29.31 6.23
CA LEU A 55 -3.89 30.30 5.95
C LEU A 55 -4.46 31.60 5.37
N GLY A 56 -5.55 31.50 4.61
CA GLY A 56 -6.23 32.68 4.07
C GLY A 56 -7.38 32.35 3.12
N LYS A 57 -8.22 33.34 2.87
CA LYS A 57 -9.31 33.28 1.90
C LYS A 57 -9.08 34.35 0.83
N GLY A 58 -9.18 33.97 -0.43
CA GLY A 58 -9.04 34.90 -1.55
C GLY A 58 -10.07 34.63 -2.64
N LYS A 59 -10.02 35.40 -3.73
CA LYS A 59 -10.91 35.24 -4.90
C LYS A 59 -10.98 33.79 -5.40
N PHE A 60 -9.85 33.10 -5.37
CA PHE A 60 -9.71 31.74 -5.90
C PHE A 60 -10.02 30.63 -4.88
N GLY A 61 -10.64 30.98 -3.74
CA GLY A 61 -11.00 30.03 -2.68
C GLY A 61 -10.08 30.09 -1.46
N SER A 62 -10.09 29.03 -0.66
CA SER A 62 -9.45 28.99 0.66
C SER A 62 -8.15 28.20 0.62
N VAL A 63 -7.14 28.64 1.38
CA VAL A 63 -5.87 27.93 1.54
C VAL A 63 -5.77 27.45 2.98
N PHE A 64 -5.39 26.19 3.15
CA PHE A 64 -5.16 25.55 4.46
C PHE A 64 -3.71 25.11 4.57
N VAL A 65 -3.14 25.22 5.77
CA VAL A 65 -1.89 24.51 6.04
C VAL A 65 -2.23 23.03 6.22
N ALA A 66 -1.38 22.14 5.75
CA ALA A 66 -1.51 20.73 6.00
C ALA A 66 -0.14 20.09 6.21
N ARG A 67 -0.12 18.90 6.80
CA ARG A 67 1.10 18.10 6.95
C ARG A 67 0.94 16.78 6.21
N SER A 68 1.86 16.45 5.30
CA SER A 68 1.89 15.14 4.64
C SER A 68 2.11 14.05 5.68
N LYS A 69 1.31 12.99 5.66
CA LYS A 69 1.45 11.87 6.60
C LYS A 69 2.66 10.99 6.29
N GLU A 70 3.06 10.90 5.03
CA GLU A 70 4.19 10.09 4.57
C GLU A 70 5.51 10.75 4.96
N GLU A 71 5.78 11.93 4.41
CA GLU A 71 7.08 12.60 4.57
C GLU A 71 7.12 13.56 5.77
N LYS A 72 5.99 13.78 6.44
CA LYS A 72 5.85 14.71 7.58
C LYS A 72 6.21 16.17 7.26
N VAL A 73 6.17 16.54 5.98
CA VAL A 73 6.44 17.89 5.47
C VAL A 73 5.18 18.77 5.56
N ILE A 74 5.38 20.07 5.81
CA ILE A 74 4.31 21.08 5.82
C ILE A 74 4.06 21.56 4.39
N VAL A 75 2.80 21.52 3.96
CA VAL A 75 2.32 21.92 2.63
C VAL A 75 1.14 22.88 2.76
N ALA A 76 0.75 23.52 1.66
CA ALA A 76 -0.46 24.33 1.56
C ALA A 76 -1.45 23.67 0.59
N LEU A 77 -2.69 23.45 1.04
CA LEU A 77 -3.77 22.91 0.22
C LEU A 77 -4.73 24.02 -0.17
N LYS A 78 -4.94 24.20 -1.47
CA LYS A 78 -5.88 25.18 -2.04
C LYS A 78 -7.18 24.48 -2.41
N VAL A 79 -8.30 24.95 -1.84
CA VAL A 79 -9.64 24.54 -2.26
C VAL A 79 -10.21 25.62 -3.17
N SER A 80 -10.30 25.34 -4.46
CA SER A 80 -10.89 26.24 -5.45
C SER A 80 -12.40 26.04 -5.53
N CYS A 81 -13.16 27.12 -5.37
CA CYS A 81 -14.55 27.15 -5.82
C CYS A 81 -14.51 27.29 -7.34
N LEU A 82 -14.96 26.27 -8.08
CA LEU A 82 -15.23 26.38 -9.51
C LEU A 82 -16.44 27.28 -9.76
#